data_AF-A0A0N1GYL5-F1
#
_entry.id   AF-A0A0N1GYL5-F1
#
_cell.length_a   1.000
_cell.length_b   1.000
_cell.length_c   1.000
_cell.angle_alpha   90.00
_cell.angle_beta   90.00
_cell.angle_gamma   90.00
#
_symmetry.space_group_name_H-M   'P 1'
#
loop_
_entity.id
_entity.type
_entity.pdbx_description
1 polymer ?
#
loop_
_entity_poly.entity_id
_entity_poly.type
_entity_poly.pdbx_seq_one_letter_code
_entity_poly.pdbx_strand_id
1 'polypeptide(L)'
;MALMTHAHNQAQANYYDMGTADQERFDEMMELADVRAENSVFLALMVAAAQIAGLRINYTQEIRRCACSCWCPVIFDPHGPDAHCIETDEYNLGRHQCPRCADDHRETA
;
A
#
# COMPACT_ATOMS: atom_id res chain seq x y z
N MET A 1 30.50 1.05 16.77
CA MET A 1 29.05 1.17 16.57
C MET A 1 28.75 0.60 15.19
N ALA A 2 28.17 -0.59 15.12
CA ALA A 2 27.81 -1.19 13.84
C ALA A 2 26.51 -0.55 13.37
N LEU A 3 26.58 0.26 12.32
CA LEU A 3 25.42 0.59 11.49
C LEU A 3 24.98 -0.72 10.86
N MET A 4 23.98 -1.37 11.47
CA MET A 4 23.22 -2.41 10.77
C MET A 4 22.42 -1.69 9.69
N THR A 5 23.02 -1.57 8.51
CA THR A 5 22.28 -1.25 7.30
C THR A 5 21.31 -2.40 7.11
N HIS A 6 20.07 -2.24 7.60
CA HIS A 6 19.00 -3.16 7.27
C HIS A 6 18.93 -3.20 5.74
N ALA A 7 19.30 -4.34 5.17
CA ALA A 7 19.08 -4.59 3.76
C ALA A 7 17.60 -4.30 3.49
N HIS A 8 17.33 -3.29 2.64
CA HIS A 8 15.98 -2.92 2.23
C HIS A 8 15.35 -4.18 1.62
N ASN A 9 14.54 -4.88 2.42
CA ASN A 9 13.59 -5.83 1.87
C ASN A 9 12.68 -4.98 0.97
N GLN A 10 12.39 -5.47 -0.23
CA GLN A 10 11.67 -4.79 -1.31
C GLN A 10 10.19 -4.55 -0.96
N ALA A 11 9.88 -3.97 0.21
CA ALA A 11 8.55 -3.88 0.80
C ALA A 11 7.83 -2.58 0.45
N GLN A 12 8.44 -1.73 -0.39
CA GLN A 12 7.84 -0.48 -0.84
C GLN A 12 8.15 -0.24 -2.31
N ALA A 13 7.19 0.35 -3.00
CA ALA A 13 7.33 0.85 -4.36
C ALA A 13 6.91 2.32 -4.42
N ASN A 14 7.35 3.02 -5.45
CA ASN A 14 6.92 4.38 -5.72
C ASN A 14 5.95 4.35 -6.89
N TYR A 15 4.72 4.79 -6.65
CA TYR A 15 3.66 4.80 -7.65
C TYR A 15 4.05 5.58 -8.92
N TYR A 16 4.83 6.67 -8.77
CA TYR A 16 5.26 7.47 -9.91
C TYR A 16 6.40 6.87 -10.74
N ASP A 17 7.04 5.79 -10.26
CA ASP A 17 8.04 5.06 -11.05
C ASP A 17 7.37 4.14 -12.09
N MET A 18 6.06 3.87 -11.95
CA MET A 18 5.26 3.13 -12.94
C MET A 18 4.91 4.03 -14.13
N GLY A 19 4.80 3.44 -15.33
CA GLY A 19 4.22 4.12 -16.48
C GLY A 19 2.73 4.41 -16.27
N THR A 20 2.17 5.41 -16.95
CA THR A 20 0.76 5.82 -16.78
C THR A 20 -0.24 4.68 -16.95
N ALA A 21 -0.04 3.80 -17.95
CA ALA A 21 -0.92 2.65 -18.15
C ALA A 21 -0.88 1.64 -16.99
N ASP A 22 0.26 1.51 -16.31
CA ASP A 22 0.39 0.63 -15.14
C ASP A 22 -0.15 1.30 -13.88
N GLN A 23 -0.03 2.62 -13.76
CA GLN A 23 -0.71 3.41 -12.73
C GLN A 23 -2.23 3.25 -12.81
N GLU A 24 -2.82 3.38 -14.01
CA GLU A 24 -4.27 3.19 -14.23
C GLU A 24 -4.72 1.78 -13.84
N ARG A 25 -3.97 0.75 -14.25
CA ARG A 25 -4.27 -0.64 -13.88
C ARG A 25 -4.13 -0.89 -12.39
N PHE A 26 -3.11 -0.30 -11.76
CA PHE A 26 -2.93 -0.38 -10.32
C PHE A 26 -4.16 0.20 -9.60
N ASP A 27 -4.57 1.42 -9.97
CA ASP A 27 -5.72 2.08 -9.36
C ASP A 27 -7.01 1.28 -9.59
N GLU A 28 -7.22 0.74 -10.80
CA GLU A 28 -8.36 -0.14 -11.09
C GLU A 28 -8.39 -1.39 -10.17
N MET A 29 -7.23 -2.03 -9.94
CA MET A 29 -7.17 -3.18 -9.03
C MET A 29 -7.47 -2.78 -7.58
N MET A 30 -7.01 -1.61 -7.14
CA MET A 30 -7.29 -1.09 -5.80
C MET A 30 -8.78 -0.77 -5.62
N GLU A 31 -9.38 -0.05 -6.57
CA GLU A 31 -10.82 0.26 -6.57
C GLU A 31 -11.68 -1.02 -6.58
N LEU A 32 -11.32 -1.99 -7.43
CA LEU A 32 -12.00 -3.27 -7.46
C LEU A 32 -11.85 -4.02 -6.15
N ALA A 33 -10.69 -4.00 -5.50
CA ALA A 33 -10.49 -4.71 -4.24
C ALA A 33 -11.31 -4.09 -3.11
N ASP A 34 -11.43 -2.76 -3.10
CA ASP A 34 -12.12 -2.01 -2.05
C ASP A 34 -13.59 -2.42 -1.86
N VAL A 35 -14.28 -2.71 -2.97
CA VAL A 35 -15.72 -2.99 -3.00
C VAL A 35 -16.10 -4.48 -2.98
N ARG A 36 -15.13 -5.40 -2.93
CA ARG A 36 -15.40 -6.85 -3.08
C ARG A 36 -15.63 -7.53 -1.73
N ALA A 37 -16.80 -8.17 -1.58
CA ALA A 37 -17.12 -8.92 -0.36
C ALA A 37 -16.36 -10.26 -0.23
N GLU A 38 -15.89 -10.84 -1.35
CA GLU A 38 -15.22 -12.15 -1.32
C GLU A 38 -13.72 -12.01 -1.06
N ASN A 39 -13.26 -12.52 0.09
CA ASN A 39 -11.87 -12.41 0.53
C ASN A 39 -10.86 -13.04 -0.44
N SER A 40 -11.21 -14.14 -1.10
CA SER A 40 -10.34 -14.80 -2.09
C SER A 40 -10.03 -13.88 -3.27
N VAL A 41 -11.04 -13.14 -3.74
CA VAL A 41 -10.96 -12.18 -4.86
C VAL A 41 -10.19 -10.94 -4.42
N PHE A 42 -10.46 -10.43 -3.21
CA PHE A 42 -9.68 -9.36 -2.60
C PHE A 42 -8.18 -9.67 -2.62
N LEU A 43 -7.78 -10.82 -2.09
CA LEU A 43 -6.38 -11.24 -2.03
C LEU A 43 -5.75 -11.44 -3.42
N ALA A 44 -6.52 -11.94 -4.39
CA ALA A 44 -6.06 -12.04 -5.78
C ALA A 44 -5.77 -10.66 -6.39
N LEU A 45 -6.65 -9.68 -6.15
CA LEU A 45 -6.50 -8.31 -6.62
C LEU A 45 -5.30 -7.62 -5.96
N MET A 46 -5.07 -7.85 -4.66
CA MET A 46 -3.88 -7.35 -3.96
C MET A 46 -2.57 -7.89 -4.55
N VAL A 47 -2.53 -9.19 -4.86
CA VAL A 47 -1.37 -9.78 -5.53
C VAL A 47 -1.17 -9.19 -6.94
N ALA A 48 -2.25 -8.96 -7.69
CA ALA A 48 -2.17 -8.35 -9.01
C ALA A 48 -1.65 -6.90 -8.93
N ALA A 49 -2.21 -6.07 -8.03
CA ALA A 49 -1.76 -4.70 -7.79
C ALA A 49 -0.28 -4.66 -7.38
N ALA A 50 0.15 -5.58 -6.50
CA ALA A 50 1.54 -5.68 -6.10
C ALA A 50 2.46 -6.02 -7.27
N GLN A 51 2.07 -6.96 -8.13
CA GLN A 51 2.85 -7.29 -9.32
C GLN A 51 3.00 -6.11 -10.28
N ILE A 52 1.93 -5.32 -10.49
CA ILE A 52 1.97 -4.09 -11.30
C ILE A 52 2.95 -3.08 -10.71
N ALA A 53 2.93 -2.91 -9.38
CA ALA A 53 3.86 -2.06 -8.65
C ALA A 53 5.30 -2.60 -8.58
N GLY A 54 5.59 -3.75 -9.20
CA GLY A 54 6.91 -4.40 -9.16
C GLY A 54 7.24 -5.06 -7.81
N LEU A 55 6.24 -5.23 -6.94
CA LEU A 55 6.35 -5.87 -5.64
C LEU A 55 6.00 -7.36 -5.73
N ARG A 56 6.52 -8.13 -4.78
CA ARG A 56 6.15 -9.53 -4.56
C ARG A 56 5.63 -9.68 -3.15
N ILE A 57 4.37 -10.10 -3.03
CA ILE A 57 3.71 -10.37 -1.75
C ILE A 57 3.13 -11.79 -1.76
N ASN A 58 2.92 -12.36 -0.57
CA ASN A 58 2.21 -13.64 -0.43
C ASN A 58 0.69 -13.44 -0.62
N TYR A 59 -0.04 -14.52 -0.95
CA TYR A 59 -1.50 -14.52 -1.14
C TYR A 59 -2.31 -14.29 0.16
N THR A 60 -1.67 -13.85 1.24
CA THR A 60 -2.30 -13.51 2.53
C THR A 60 -1.98 -12.08 2.94
N GLN A 61 -1.35 -11.31 2.06
CA GLN A 61 -0.89 -9.95 2.32
C GLN A 61 -1.62 -9.00 1.38
N GLU A 62 -1.61 -7.73 1.77
CA GLU A 62 -2.12 -6.62 0.98
C GLU A 62 -1.08 -5.51 0.90
N ILE A 63 -1.33 -4.57 0.01
CA ILE A 63 -0.55 -3.35 -0.12
C ILE A 63 -1.50 -2.16 -0.16
N ARG A 64 -1.01 -1.00 0.25
CA ARG A 64 -1.75 0.26 0.13
C ARG A 64 -0.84 1.35 -0.42
N ARG A 65 -1.44 2.29 -1.15
CA ARG A 65 -0.82 3.58 -1.44
C ARG A 65 -1.06 4.52 -0.26
N CYS A 66 -0.05 5.29 0.13
CA CYS A 66 -0.16 6.24 1.22
C CYS A 66 -1.29 7.25 0.95
N ALA A 67 -2.21 7.38 1.89
CA ALA A 67 -3.41 8.20 1.78
C ALA A 67 -3.32 9.55 2.53
N CYS A 68 -2.10 10.02 2.81
CA CYS A 68 -1.88 11.36 3.40
C CYS A 68 -2.37 12.47 2.45
N SER A 69 -2.67 13.64 3.02
CA SER A 69 -2.88 14.91 2.30
C SER A 69 -1.62 15.42 1.55
N CYS A 70 -0.47 14.82 1.81
CA CYS A 70 0.83 15.19 1.27
C CYS A 70 1.15 14.63 -0.13
N TRP A 71 0.23 13.88 -0.74
CA TRP A 71 0.41 13.26 -2.07
C TRP A 71 1.59 12.27 -2.14
N CYS A 72 1.90 11.60 -1.03
CA CYS A 72 2.98 10.61 -0.99
C CYS A 72 2.70 9.45 -1.97
N PRO A 73 3.62 9.13 -2.88
CA PRO A 73 3.40 8.06 -3.86
C PRO A 73 3.78 6.68 -3.35
N VAL A 74 4.16 6.55 -2.07
CA VAL A 74 4.65 5.29 -1.53
C VAL A 74 3.52 4.25 -1.49
N ILE A 75 3.81 3.10 -2.08
CA ILE A 75 3.06 1.86 -1.93
C ILE A 75 3.79 1.01 -0.88
N PHE A 76 3.08 0.48 0.10
CA PHE A 76 3.66 -0.18 1.27
C PHE A 76 2.74 -1.25 1.86
N ASP A 77 3.28 -2.06 2.78
CA ASP A 77 2.51 -3.00 3.60
C ASP A 77 1.78 -2.24 4.74
N PRO A 78 0.45 -2.17 4.72
CA PRO A 78 -0.34 -1.46 5.73
C PRO A 78 -0.38 -2.16 7.09
N HIS A 79 0.03 -3.44 7.16
CA HIS A 79 0.13 -4.20 8.41
C HIS A 79 1.53 -4.14 9.02
N GLY A 80 2.45 -3.39 8.42
CA GLY A 80 3.75 -3.09 9.03
C GLY A 80 3.59 -2.39 10.38
N PRO A 81 4.49 -2.63 11.36
CA PRO A 81 4.35 -2.09 12.72
C PRO A 81 4.36 -0.55 12.77
N ASP A 82 4.97 0.08 11.77
CA ASP A 82 5.13 1.53 11.68
C ASP A 82 4.09 2.17 10.73
N ALA A 83 3.23 1.37 10.08
CA ALA A 83 2.10 1.88 9.33
C ALA A 83 1.06 2.52 10.28
N HIS A 84 0.39 3.57 9.82
CA HIS A 84 -0.63 4.24 10.63
C HIS A 84 -1.97 4.22 9.91
N CYS A 85 -2.99 3.68 10.56
CA CYS A 85 -4.38 3.75 10.08
C CYS A 85 -4.96 5.12 10.42
N ILE A 86 -5.38 5.88 9.41
CA ILE A 86 -6.06 7.17 9.59
C ILE A 86 -7.53 6.92 9.93
N GLU A 87 -8.19 6.09 9.12
CA GLU A 87 -9.61 5.75 9.23
C GLU A 87 -9.85 4.32 8.73
N THR A 88 -10.79 3.66 9.38
CA THR A 88 -11.41 2.41 8.91
C THR A 88 -12.84 2.74 8.51
N ASP A 89 -13.25 2.40 7.30
CA ASP A 89 -14.60 2.59 6.80
C ASP A 89 -15.31 1.25 6.56
N GLU A 90 -16.45 1.27 5.87
CA GLU A 90 -17.22 0.06 5.52
C GLU A 90 -16.62 -0.71 4.33
N TYR A 91 -15.58 -0.18 3.70
CA TYR A 91 -14.88 -0.80 2.58
C TYR A 91 -13.63 -1.56 3.05
N ASN A 92 -13.03 -2.34 2.15
CA ASN A 92 -11.88 -3.16 2.51
C ASN A 92 -10.59 -2.33 2.69
N LEU A 93 -10.48 -1.18 2.02
CA LEU A 93 -9.26 -0.38 1.93
C LEU A 93 -9.36 1.00 2.63
N GLY A 94 -9.67 1.01 3.93
CA GLY A 94 -9.51 2.22 4.76
C GLY A 94 -8.17 2.98 4.61
N ARG A 95 -8.13 4.27 4.94
CA ARG A 95 -6.96 5.10 4.65
C ARG A 95 -5.80 4.83 5.62
N HIS A 96 -4.62 4.54 5.07
CA HIS A 96 -3.39 4.33 5.83
C HIS A 96 -2.27 5.28 5.37
N GLN A 97 -1.43 5.71 6.30
CA GLN A 97 -0.17 6.40 6.03
C GLN A 97 0.98 5.42 6.05
N CYS A 98 1.92 5.60 5.11
CA CYS A 98 3.18 4.89 5.14
C CYS A 98 4.02 5.30 6.36
N PRO A 99 4.97 4.48 6.82
CA PRO A 99 5.78 4.76 8.01
C PRO A 99 6.40 6.16 8.04
N ARG A 100 6.98 6.58 6.91
CA ARG A 100 7.59 7.90 6.79
C ARG A 100 6.59 9.04 7.03
N CYS A 101 5.42 8.99 6.40
CA CYS A 101 4.40 10.03 6.60
C CYS A 101 3.79 9.98 8.01
N ALA A 102 3.65 8.78 8.58
CA ALA A 102 3.18 8.59 9.95
C ALA A 102 4.16 9.16 11.00
N ASP A 103 5.46 9.21 10.68
CA ASP A 103 6.49 9.84 11.50
C ASP A 103 6.57 11.36 11.26
N ASP A 104 6.53 11.80 10.00
CA ASP A 104 6.72 13.21 9.62
C ASP A 104 5.49 14.08 9.92
N HIS A 105 4.28 13.60 9.60
CA HIS A 105 3.03 14.37 9.71
C HIS A 105 1.82 13.45 9.90
N ARG A 106 1.78 12.75 11.03
CA ARG A 106 0.69 11.82 11.37
C ARG A 106 -0.69 12.49 11.26
N GLU A 107 -1.56 11.93 10.45
CA GLU A 107 -2.95 12.40 10.28
C GLU A 107 -3.92 11.59 11.14
N THR A 108 -5.04 12.23 11.48
CA THR A 108 -6.18 11.61 12.17
C THR A 108 -7.45 11.93 11.40
N ALA A 109 -8.43 11.04 11.42
CA ALA A 109 -9.75 11.26 10.81
C ALA A 109 -10.48 12.49 11.35
#